data_AF-A0A0G1W3R7-F1
#
_entry.id   AF-A0A0G1W3R7-F1
#
_cell.length_a   1.000
_cell.length_b   1.000
_cell.length_c   1.000
_cell.angle_alpha   90.00
_cell.angle_beta   90.00
_cell.angle_gamma   90.00
#
_symmetry.space_group_name_H-M   'P 1'
#
loop_
_entity.id
_entity.type
_entity.pdbx_description
1 polymer ?
#
loop_
_entity_poly.entity_id
_entity_poly.type
_entity_poly.pdbx_seq_one_letter_code
_entity_poly.pdbx_strand_id
1 'polypeptide(L)'
;MSTKFVTGDLFFYPGLRAWAHGCNCSGYMRAGVAVEFRARFPGMYQAYQEVCHKREFKLGSVFSWGARVLPRHPEVAVYNLGTQLTPGPHAELSAIEQSVTLMTKQALDSGVDRIGLPRIGSGLGGLVWRDVKDVLSRIGENTDVELVVFEEYQPIGPLLTSKHLLDLGVDDSEVAKFLCRWGNGMPVFRDTFDPHYWITAWTKLYCAKDEIRTQMKTHQDE
;
A
#
# COMPACT_ATOMS: atom_id res chain seq x y z
N MET A 1 17.95 -9.03 -13.41
CA MET A 1 17.47 -7.68 -13.82
C MET A 1 17.63 -6.72 -12.65
N SER A 2 17.96 -5.44 -12.90
CA SER A 2 18.35 -4.52 -11.82
C SER A 2 17.18 -4.01 -10.96
N THR A 3 17.48 -3.68 -9.70
CA THR A 3 16.63 -2.85 -8.84
C THR A 3 16.67 -1.40 -9.33
N LYS A 4 15.50 -0.80 -9.59
CA LYS A 4 15.35 0.61 -9.96
C LYS A 4 14.81 1.39 -8.78
N PHE A 5 15.52 2.44 -8.41
CA PHE A 5 15.06 3.38 -7.39
C PHE A 5 14.47 4.61 -8.07
N VAL A 6 13.23 4.96 -7.72
CA VAL A 6 12.45 6.00 -8.39
C VAL A 6 11.72 6.90 -7.40
N THR A 7 11.36 8.08 -7.86
CA THR A 7 10.43 9.00 -7.18
C THR A 7 9.08 8.92 -7.89
N GLY A 8 7.98 8.86 -7.13
CA GLY A 8 6.63 8.75 -7.71
C GLY A 8 5.58 8.18 -6.78
N ASP A 9 4.41 7.87 -7.33
CA ASP A 9 3.35 7.16 -6.63
C ASP A 9 3.36 5.67 -7.03
N LEU A 10 3.56 4.81 -6.02
CA LEU A 10 3.61 3.35 -6.15
C LEU A 10 2.43 2.77 -6.93
N PHE A 11 1.21 3.30 -6.75
CA PHE A 11 0.00 2.73 -7.33
C PHE A 11 -0.38 3.31 -8.69
N PHE A 12 0.29 4.38 -9.12
CA PHE A 12 0.03 5.03 -10.41
C PHE A 12 1.22 4.98 -11.37
N TYR A 13 2.30 4.33 -10.97
CA TYR A 13 3.45 4.15 -11.85
C TYR A 13 3.09 3.26 -13.05
N PRO A 14 3.31 3.74 -14.30
CA PRO A 14 2.86 3.04 -15.49
C PRO A 14 3.40 1.61 -15.62
N GLY A 15 2.51 0.70 -16.01
CA GLY A 15 2.86 -0.69 -16.31
C GLY A 15 3.11 -1.59 -15.10
N LEU A 16 2.95 -1.10 -13.86
CA LEU A 16 2.92 -1.97 -12.69
C LEU A 16 1.59 -2.71 -12.60
N ARG A 17 1.68 -4.03 -12.46
CA ARG A 17 0.56 -4.94 -12.17
C ARG A 17 0.79 -5.79 -10.91
N ALA A 18 1.95 -5.63 -10.28
CA ALA A 18 2.32 -6.35 -9.08
C ALA A 18 2.96 -5.39 -8.07
N TRP A 19 2.57 -5.55 -6.81
CA TRP A 19 3.01 -4.69 -5.71
C TRP A 19 3.42 -5.53 -4.50
N ALA A 20 4.38 -5.03 -3.73
CA ALA A 20 4.75 -5.62 -2.46
C ALA A 20 4.86 -4.56 -1.37
N HIS A 21 4.59 -4.94 -0.12
CA HIS A 21 4.82 -4.07 1.04
C HIS A 21 5.11 -4.86 2.31
N GLY A 22 5.82 -4.19 3.23
CA GLY A 22 6.11 -4.74 4.56
C GLY A 22 4.88 -4.75 5.45
N CYS A 23 4.57 -5.93 6.00
CA CYS A 23 3.44 -6.20 6.88
C CYS A 23 3.92 -6.66 8.25
N ASN A 24 3.10 -6.40 9.28
CA ASN A 24 3.22 -7.12 10.54
C ASN A 24 2.59 -8.52 10.43
N CYS A 25 2.95 -9.40 11.35
CA CYS A 25 2.35 -10.74 11.45
C CYS A 25 1.08 -10.77 12.30
N SER A 26 0.60 -9.60 12.75
CA SER A 26 -0.54 -9.44 13.68
C SER A 26 -1.86 -9.05 13.00
N GLY A 27 -1.91 -8.95 11.67
CA GLY A 27 -3.16 -8.70 10.93
C GLY A 27 -3.60 -7.23 10.84
N TYR A 28 -2.71 -6.27 11.11
CA TYR A 28 -3.07 -4.84 11.13
C TYR A 28 -2.53 -4.04 9.95
N MET A 29 -3.40 -3.32 9.25
CA MET A 29 -3.02 -2.32 8.23
C MET A 29 -3.66 -0.97 8.59
N ARG A 30 -3.00 -0.23 9.48
CA ARG A 30 -3.58 0.98 10.14
C ARG A 30 -2.83 2.28 9.88
N ALA A 31 -1.61 2.22 9.32
CA ALA A 31 -0.79 3.40 9.08
C ALA A 31 0.09 3.22 7.84
N GLY A 32 0.58 4.35 7.32
CA GLY A 32 1.46 4.40 6.15
C GLY A 32 0.82 3.76 4.90
N VAL A 33 1.68 3.24 4.03
CA VAL A 33 1.27 2.61 2.76
C VAL A 33 0.30 1.44 2.94
N ALA A 34 0.33 0.76 4.09
CA ALA A 34 -0.57 -0.37 4.36
C ALA A 34 -2.05 0.06 4.37
N VAL A 35 -2.37 1.32 4.71
CA VAL A 35 -3.74 1.84 4.62
C VAL A 35 -4.21 1.87 3.17
N GLU A 36 -3.34 2.25 2.24
CA GLU A 36 -3.63 2.28 0.81
C GLU A 36 -3.82 0.88 0.24
N PHE A 37 -2.96 -0.08 0.63
CA PHE A 37 -3.14 -1.50 0.26
C PHE A 37 -4.48 -2.05 0.74
N ARG A 38 -4.87 -1.74 2.00
CA ARG A 38 -6.17 -2.14 2.55
C ARG A 38 -7.35 -1.51 1.79
N ALA A 39 -7.24 -0.22 1.45
CA ALA A 39 -8.30 0.51 0.75
C ALA A 39 -8.50 0.00 -0.69
N ARG A 40 -7.39 -0.26 -1.40
CA ARG A 40 -7.40 -0.72 -2.80
C ARG A 40 -7.72 -2.20 -2.94
N PHE A 41 -7.30 -3.03 -1.99
CA PHE A 41 -7.45 -4.48 -2.04
C PHE A 41 -8.15 -5.02 -0.78
N PRO A 42 -9.45 -4.72 -0.56
CA PRO A 42 -10.16 -5.13 0.66
C PRO A 42 -10.25 -6.65 0.82
N GLY A 43 -10.42 -7.40 -0.27
CA GLY A 43 -10.41 -8.87 -0.25
C GLY A 43 -9.03 -9.46 0.09
N MET A 44 -7.95 -8.79 -0.33
CA MET A 44 -6.59 -9.14 0.10
C MET A 44 -6.43 -8.95 1.60
N TYR A 45 -6.90 -7.80 2.12
CA TYR A 45 -6.79 -7.50 3.54
C TYR A 45 -7.54 -8.52 4.41
N GLN A 46 -8.75 -8.92 4.02
CA GLN A 46 -9.51 -9.97 4.71
C GLN A 46 -8.72 -11.29 4.77
N ALA A 47 -8.22 -11.76 3.62
CA ALA A 47 -7.44 -12.99 3.57
C ALA A 47 -6.12 -12.91 4.36
N TYR A 48 -5.45 -11.75 4.32
CA TYR A 48 -4.27 -11.46 5.14
C TYR A 48 -4.59 -11.55 6.64
N GLN A 49 -5.72 -10.98 7.09
CA GLN A 49 -6.15 -11.07 8.49
C GLN A 49 -6.37 -12.52 8.92
N GLU A 50 -6.99 -13.35 8.06
CA GLU A 50 -7.23 -14.76 8.35
C GLU A 50 -5.94 -15.56 8.54
N VAL A 51 -4.96 -15.40 7.63
CA VAL A 51 -3.67 -16.12 7.75
C VAL A 51 -2.85 -15.63 8.95
N CYS A 52 -2.97 -14.36 9.34
CA CYS A 52 -2.40 -13.85 10.59
C CYS A 52 -3.08 -14.45 11.82
N HIS A 53 -4.42 -14.51 11.82
CA HIS A 53 -5.19 -15.08 12.92
C HIS A 53 -4.87 -16.56 13.15
N LYS A 54 -4.69 -17.31 12.06
CA LYS A 54 -4.24 -18.72 12.07
C LYS A 54 -2.76 -18.91 12.40
N ARG A 55 -1.99 -17.83 12.57
CA ARG A 55 -0.53 -17.84 12.80
C ARG A 55 0.27 -18.51 11.67
N GLU A 56 -0.29 -18.48 10.46
CA GLU A 56 0.33 -19.03 9.25
C GLU A 56 1.28 -18.02 8.61
N PHE A 57 0.97 -16.72 8.73
CA PHE A 57 1.84 -15.65 8.27
C PHE A 57 2.90 -15.32 9.33
N LYS A 58 4.17 -15.56 8.99
CA LYS A 58 5.32 -15.48 9.89
C LYS A 58 6.35 -14.46 9.42
N LEU A 59 7.22 -14.08 10.33
CA LEU A 59 8.39 -13.26 10.01
C LEU A 59 9.23 -13.94 8.91
N GLY A 60 9.66 -13.18 7.91
CA GLY A 60 10.40 -13.66 6.74
C GLY A 60 9.54 -14.38 5.68
N SER A 61 8.25 -14.61 5.94
CA SER A 61 7.34 -15.26 4.98
C SER A 61 6.69 -14.27 4.00
N VAL A 62 6.01 -14.81 2.99
CA VAL A 62 5.26 -14.04 1.99
C VAL A 62 3.84 -14.58 1.91
N PHE A 63 2.86 -13.68 2.00
CA PHE A 63 1.47 -13.96 1.67
C PHE A 63 1.11 -13.30 0.35
N SER A 64 0.99 -14.13 -0.69
CA SER A 64 0.70 -13.72 -2.07
C SER A 64 -0.80 -13.76 -2.34
N TRP A 65 -1.33 -12.67 -2.88
CA TRP A 65 -2.73 -12.51 -3.25
C TRP A 65 -2.88 -12.12 -4.72
N GLY A 66 -3.95 -12.56 -5.39
CA GLY A 66 -4.17 -12.35 -6.83
C GLY A 66 -3.36 -13.30 -7.73
N ALA A 67 -2.11 -13.63 -7.35
CA ALA A 67 -1.28 -14.60 -8.05
C ALA A 67 -1.87 -16.03 -8.12
N ARG A 68 -2.79 -16.39 -7.21
CA ARG A 68 -3.45 -17.71 -7.21
C ARG A 68 -4.66 -17.83 -8.15
N VAL A 69 -5.27 -16.71 -8.54
CA VAL A 69 -6.52 -16.74 -9.34
C VAL A 69 -6.23 -17.05 -10.81
N LEU A 70 -5.10 -16.55 -11.33
CA LEU A 70 -4.57 -16.88 -12.66
C LEU A 70 -3.06 -17.15 -12.56
N PRO A 71 -2.64 -18.36 -12.17
CA PRO A 71 -1.25 -18.67 -11.80
C PRO A 71 -0.20 -18.44 -12.89
N ARG A 72 -0.61 -18.37 -14.16
CA ARG A 72 0.31 -18.13 -15.28
C ARG A 72 0.37 -16.68 -15.74
N HIS A 73 -0.65 -15.88 -15.41
CA HIS A 73 -0.80 -14.48 -15.84
C HIS A 73 -1.75 -13.73 -14.89
N PRO A 74 -1.34 -13.41 -13.65
CA PRO A 74 -2.19 -12.59 -12.79
C PRO A 74 -2.36 -11.21 -13.40
N GLU A 75 -3.61 -10.77 -13.58
CA GLU A 75 -3.91 -9.39 -13.96
C GLU A 75 -3.43 -8.40 -12.88
N VAL A 76 -3.48 -8.83 -11.61
CA VAL A 76 -3.03 -8.10 -10.44
C VAL A 76 -2.40 -9.07 -9.43
N ALA A 77 -1.24 -8.73 -8.87
CA ALA A 77 -0.60 -9.47 -7.78
C ALA A 77 -0.22 -8.54 -6.60
N VAL A 78 -0.44 -9.01 -5.38
CA VAL A 78 -0.01 -8.31 -4.16
C VAL A 78 0.77 -9.27 -3.26
N TYR A 79 1.99 -8.89 -2.88
CA TYR A 79 2.88 -9.64 -2.02
C TYR A 79 2.99 -8.96 -0.65
N ASN A 80 2.41 -9.58 0.37
CA ASN A 80 2.49 -9.11 1.75
C ASN A 80 3.72 -9.74 2.39
N LEU A 81 4.73 -8.93 2.72
CA LEU A 81 6.03 -9.38 3.21
C LEU A 81 6.02 -9.37 4.74
N GLY A 82 6.31 -10.49 5.39
CA GLY A 82 6.33 -10.60 6.84
C GLY A 82 7.58 -9.94 7.42
N THR A 83 7.60 -8.62 7.53
CA THR A 83 8.81 -7.86 7.89
C THR A 83 8.93 -7.58 9.38
N GLN A 84 7.84 -7.70 10.14
CA GLN A 84 7.79 -7.45 11.58
C GLN A 84 6.73 -8.33 12.25
N LEU A 85 6.88 -8.62 13.54
CA LEU A 85 5.88 -9.42 14.27
C LEU A 85 4.63 -8.60 14.62
N THR A 86 4.83 -7.42 15.21
CA THR A 86 3.78 -6.50 15.65
C THR A 86 3.90 -5.15 14.92
N PRO A 87 2.84 -4.33 14.88
CA PRO A 87 2.95 -2.96 14.36
C PRO A 87 3.93 -2.11 15.19
N GLY A 88 4.68 -1.24 14.53
CA GLY A 88 5.62 -0.31 15.19
C GLY A 88 6.99 -0.32 14.51
N PRO A 89 8.02 0.28 15.14
CA PRO A 89 9.37 0.32 14.60
C PRO A 89 10.13 -1.00 14.89
N HIS A 90 9.57 -2.11 14.42
CA HIS A 90 10.05 -3.47 14.71
C HIS A 90 10.32 -4.28 13.45
N ALA A 91 10.58 -3.61 12.32
CA ALA A 91 10.98 -4.31 11.11
C ALA A 91 12.37 -4.92 11.27
N GLU A 92 12.53 -6.14 10.77
CA GLU A 92 13.80 -6.86 10.81
C GLU A 92 14.42 -6.93 9.42
N LEU A 93 15.69 -6.52 9.31
CA LEU A 93 16.41 -6.51 8.04
C LEU A 93 16.54 -7.93 7.44
N SER A 94 16.79 -8.92 8.30
CA SER A 94 16.81 -10.35 7.92
C SER A 94 15.46 -10.83 7.39
N ALA A 95 14.35 -10.38 7.98
CA ALA A 95 13.01 -10.72 7.53
C ALA A 95 12.69 -10.09 6.16
N ILE A 96 13.18 -8.87 5.90
CA ILE A 96 13.11 -8.25 4.56
C ILE A 96 13.88 -9.08 3.55
N GLU A 97 15.14 -9.43 3.85
CA GLU A 97 15.98 -10.20 2.94
C GLU A 97 15.34 -11.55 2.58
N GLN A 98 14.82 -12.27 3.58
CA GLN A 98 14.14 -13.56 3.39
C GLN A 98 12.85 -13.41 2.58
N SER A 99 11.97 -12.48 2.98
CA SER A 99 10.65 -12.33 2.35
C SER A 99 10.74 -11.80 0.92
N VAL A 100 11.63 -10.83 0.63
CA VAL A 100 11.84 -10.32 -0.72
C VAL A 100 12.46 -11.39 -1.62
N THR A 101 13.41 -12.17 -1.12
CA THR A 101 13.99 -13.31 -1.87
C THR A 101 12.94 -14.38 -2.18
N LEU A 102 12.06 -14.69 -1.23
CA LEU A 102 10.97 -15.63 -1.46
C LEU A 102 9.93 -15.08 -2.44
N MET A 103 9.61 -13.79 -2.33
CA MET A 103 8.69 -13.10 -3.22
C MET A 103 9.17 -13.16 -4.67
N THR A 104 10.45 -12.88 -4.95
CA THR A 104 10.97 -12.90 -6.33
C THR A 104 10.88 -14.29 -6.95
N LYS A 105 11.10 -15.35 -6.17
CA LYS A 105 10.88 -16.73 -6.62
C LYS A 105 9.41 -16.98 -6.98
N GLN A 106 8.49 -16.65 -6.07
CA GLN A 106 7.04 -16.82 -6.31
C GLN A 106 6.54 -15.98 -7.49
N ALA A 107 7.15 -14.81 -7.71
CA ALA A 107 6.82 -13.94 -8.83
C ALA A 107 7.23 -14.57 -10.17
N LEU A 108 8.45 -15.10 -10.28
CA LEU A 108 8.89 -15.82 -11.48
C LEU A 108 8.00 -17.03 -11.77
N ASP A 109 7.68 -17.82 -10.75
CA ASP A 109 6.81 -19.00 -10.87
C ASP A 109 5.39 -18.64 -11.37
N SER A 110 4.96 -17.39 -11.14
CA SER A 110 3.65 -16.88 -11.56
C SER A 110 3.67 -15.99 -12.81
N GLY A 111 4.82 -15.88 -13.48
CA GLY A 111 4.98 -15.04 -14.68
C GLY A 111 4.97 -13.54 -14.39
N VAL A 112 5.24 -13.13 -13.15
CA VAL A 112 5.42 -11.73 -12.75
C VAL A 112 6.89 -11.35 -12.88
N ASP A 113 7.18 -10.41 -13.76
CA ASP A 113 8.55 -9.95 -14.09
C ASP A 113 8.88 -8.58 -13.50
N ARG A 114 7.91 -7.83 -12.98
CA ARG A 114 8.10 -6.48 -12.43
C ARG A 114 7.22 -6.24 -11.20
N ILE A 115 7.81 -5.76 -10.11
CA ILE A 115 7.11 -5.50 -8.84
C ILE A 115 7.43 -4.10 -8.31
N GLY A 116 6.42 -3.35 -7.93
CA GLY A 116 6.57 -2.09 -7.20
C GLY A 116 6.70 -2.29 -5.69
N LEU A 117 7.67 -1.64 -5.06
CA LEU A 117 7.88 -1.64 -3.60
C LEU A 117 8.02 -0.21 -3.07
N PRO A 118 7.44 0.14 -1.91
CA PRO A 118 7.79 1.36 -1.21
C PRO A 118 9.15 1.21 -0.50
N ARG A 119 9.57 2.20 0.29
CA ARG A 119 10.66 2.07 1.29
C ARG A 119 10.29 1.10 2.42
N ILE A 120 10.23 -0.19 2.11
CA ILE A 120 9.82 -1.26 3.03
C ILE A 120 10.66 -1.26 4.30
N GLY A 121 10.03 -1.43 5.46
CA GLY A 121 10.71 -1.51 6.76
C GLY A 121 11.35 -0.22 7.28
N SER A 122 11.46 0.83 6.47
CA SER A 122 11.92 2.15 6.91
C SER A 122 10.77 3.07 7.32
N GLY A 123 11.10 4.22 7.91
CA GLY A 123 10.11 5.16 8.44
C GLY A 123 9.41 4.56 9.66
N LEU A 124 8.12 4.21 9.52
CA LEU A 124 7.34 3.59 10.60
C LEU A 124 7.91 2.24 11.08
N GLY A 125 8.63 1.52 10.21
CA GLY A 125 9.27 0.24 10.55
C GLY A 125 10.61 0.37 11.28
N GLY A 126 11.18 1.57 11.35
CA GLY A 126 12.37 1.87 12.18
C GLY A 126 13.73 1.50 11.59
N LEU A 127 13.81 0.82 10.44
CA LEU A 127 15.09 0.46 9.84
C LEU A 127 15.77 1.63 9.12
N VAL A 128 17.10 1.65 9.18
CA VAL A 128 17.96 2.55 8.40
C VAL A 128 17.81 2.22 6.92
N TRP A 129 17.36 3.20 6.14
CA TRP A 129 17.03 2.99 4.72
C TRP A 129 18.20 2.53 3.88
N ARG A 130 19.41 3.03 4.14
CA ARG A 130 20.62 2.60 3.42
C ARG A 130 20.80 1.08 3.48
N ASP A 131 20.63 0.49 4.66
CA ASP A 131 20.87 -0.94 4.86
C ASP A 131 19.80 -1.78 4.12
N VAL A 132 18.54 -1.32 4.12
CA VAL A 132 17.45 -1.92 3.33
C VAL A 132 17.72 -1.79 1.82
N LYS A 133 18.18 -0.62 1.38
CA LYS A 133 18.53 -0.32 -0.02
C LYS A 133 19.62 -1.27 -0.52
N ASP A 134 20.63 -1.53 0.29
CA ASP A 134 21.71 -2.48 -0.03
C ASP A 134 21.17 -3.92 -0.16
N VAL A 135 20.29 -4.36 0.74
CA VAL A 135 19.61 -5.67 0.64
C VAL A 135 18.82 -5.79 -0.66
N LEU A 136 17.98 -4.80 -0.97
CA LEU A 136 17.15 -4.79 -2.18
C LEU A 136 18.00 -4.77 -3.46
N SER A 137 19.14 -4.08 -3.45
CA SER A 137 20.06 -4.05 -4.59
C SER A 137 20.68 -5.42 -4.84
N ARG A 138 21.21 -6.07 -3.78
CA ARG A 138 21.76 -7.43 -3.88
C ARG A 138 20.73 -8.45 -4.35
N ILE A 139 19.49 -8.38 -3.87
CA ILE A 139 18.45 -9.31 -4.32
C ILE A 139 18.12 -9.09 -5.81
N GLY A 140 18.00 -7.83 -6.24
CA GLY A 140 17.79 -7.49 -7.65
C GLY A 140 18.87 -8.05 -8.57
N GLU A 141 20.14 -7.94 -8.18
CA GLU A 141 21.25 -8.52 -8.95
C GLU A 141 21.15 -10.04 -9.16
N ASN A 142 20.41 -10.73 -8.28
CA ASN A 142 20.29 -12.20 -8.26
C ASN A 142 18.91 -12.72 -8.70
N THR A 143 18.08 -11.90 -9.35
CA THR A 143 16.75 -12.31 -9.85
C THR A 143 16.43 -11.71 -11.21
N ASP A 144 15.58 -12.37 -11.99
CA ASP A 144 15.04 -11.82 -13.23
C ASP A 144 13.84 -10.89 -13.04
N VAL A 145 13.35 -10.76 -11.80
CA VAL A 145 12.27 -9.81 -11.46
C VAL A 145 12.83 -8.40 -11.31
N GLU A 146 12.29 -7.45 -12.07
CA GLU A 146 12.59 -6.03 -11.91
C GLU A 146 11.90 -5.47 -10.65
N LEU A 147 12.70 -5.07 -9.68
CA LEU A 147 12.22 -4.40 -8.47
C LEU A 147 12.19 -2.88 -8.71
N VAL A 148 10.99 -2.28 -8.71
CA VAL A 148 10.80 -0.83 -8.83
C VAL A 148 10.51 -0.26 -7.45
N VAL A 149 11.52 0.35 -6.84
CA VAL A 149 11.50 0.80 -5.44
C VAL A 149 11.29 2.31 -5.38
N PHE A 150 10.21 2.74 -4.72
CA PHE A 150 9.81 4.14 -4.60
C PHE A 150 10.45 4.75 -3.35
N GLU A 151 11.54 5.50 -3.53
CA GLU A 151 12.30 6.13 -2.44
C GLU A 151 11.61 7.39 -1.90
N GLU A 152 10.93 8.09 -2.78
CA GLU A 152 10.25 9.33 -2.46
C GLU A 152 8.86 9.32 -3.10
N TYR A 153 7.86 9.64 -2.29
CA TYR A 153 6.50 9.79 -2.78
C TYR A 153 6.40 11.09 -3.56
N GLN A 154 5.98 10.99 -4.82
CA GLN A 154 5.59 12.14 -5.62
C GLN A 154 4.25 11.86 -6.30
N PRO A 155 3.21 12.66 -6.03
CA PRO A 155 1.89 12.48 -6.63
C PRO A 155 1.95 12.70 -8.16
N ILE A 156 1.16 11.92 -8.90
CA ILE A 156 0.97 12.13 -10.33
C ILE A 156 -0.16 13.15 -10.54
N GLY A 157 0.17 14.28 -11.16
CA GLY A 157 -0.74 15.39 -11.45
C GLY A 157 -0.54 16.62 -10.57
N PRO A 158 -1.21 17.75 -10.85
CA PRO A 158 -1.14 18.92 -9.99
C PRO A 158 -1.65 18.55 -8.60
N LEU A 159 -1.00 19.04 -7.56
CA LEU A 159 -1.51 18.93 -6.20
C LEU A 159 -2.77 19.81 -6.07
N LEU A 160 -3.89 19.23 -5.60
CA LEU A 160 -4.98 20.06 -5.09
C LEU A 160 -4.46 20.80 -3.87
N THR A 161 -4.35 22.12 -4.00
CA THR A 161 -4.06 23.02 -2.89
C THR A 161 -5.37 23.43 -2.24
N SER A 162 -5.32 23.97 -1.03
CA SER A 162 -6.48 24.58 -0.37
C SER A 162 -7.12 25.62 -1.28
N LYS A 163 -6.31 26.41 -1.97
CA LYS A 163 -6.77 27.39 -2.95
C LYS A 163 -7.55 26.74 -4.10
N HIS A 164 -7.03 25.64 -4.67
CA HIS A 164 -7.72 24.93 -5.74
C HIS A 164 -9.07 24.35 -5.29
N LEU A 165 -9.18 23.87 -4.04
CA LEU A 165 -10.44 23.35 -3.50
C LEU A 165 -11.46 24.48 -3.28
N LEU A 166 -11.02 25.63 -2.77
CA LEU A 166 -11.87 26.81 -2.60
C LEU A 166 -12.35 27.37 -3.95
N ASP A 167 -11.47 27.42 -4.95
CA ASP A 167 -11.80 27.86 -6.31
C ASP A 167 -12.85 26.92 -6.98
N LEU A 168 -12.97 25.67 -6.52
CA LEU A 168 -13.98 24.69 -6.93
C LEU A 168 -15.26 24.72 -6.07
N GLY A 169 -15.38 25.65 -5.12
CA GLY A 169 -16.55 25.81 -4.26
C GLY A 169 -16.66 24.80 -3.12
N VAL A 170 -15.56 24.14 -2.73
CA VAL A 170 -15.52 23.27 -1.55
C VAL A 170 -15.52 24.13 -0.28
N ASP A 171 -16.40 23.80 0.67
CA ASP A 171 -16.52 24.52 1.94
C ASP A 171 -15.24 24.46 2.80
N ASP A 172 -14.95 25.56 3.50
CA ASP A 172 -13.76 25.72 4.35
C ASP A 172 -13.60 24.59 5.39
N SER A 173 -14.70 24.05 5.93
CA SER A 173 -14.65 22.96 6.91
C SER A 173 -14.20 21.63 6.28
N GLU A 174 -14.54 21.40 5.01
CA GLU A 174 -14.11 20.22 4.24
C GLU A 174 -12.66 20.39 3.78
N VAL A 175 -12.25 21.60 3.41
CA VAL A 175 -10.83 21.94 3.14
C VAL A 175 -9.97 21.73 4.41
N ALA A 176 -10.45 22.13 5.58
CA ALA A 176 -9.74 21.93 6.85
C ALA A 176 -9.58 20.43 7.20
N LYS A 177 -10.63 19.63 6.99
CA LYS A 177 -10.55 18.16 7.16
C LYS A 177 -9.57 17.52 6.18
N PHE A 178 -9.55 18.00 4.94
CA PHE A 178 -8.62 17.56 3.90
C PHE A 178 -7.16 17.85 4.29
N LEU A 179 -6.85 19.08 4.69
CA LEU A 179 -5.50 19.49 5.09
C LEU A 179 -5.03 18.78 6.36
N CYS A 180 -5.92 18.56 7.32
CA CYS A 180 -5.61 17.80 8.54
C CYS A 180 -5.16 16.36 8.22
N ARG A 181 -5.73 15.76 7.17
CA ARG A 181 -5.47 14.36 6.82
C ARG A 181 -4.28 14.18 5.88
N TRP A 182 -4.07 15.10 4.94
CA TRP A 182 -3.11 14.93 3.84
C TRP A 182 -2.01 16.01 3.78
N GLY A 183 -2.10 17.07 4.59
CA GLY A 183 -1.26 18.25 4.43
C GLY A 183 -1.61 19.02 3.14
N ASN A 184 -0.69 19.84 2.65
CA ASN A 184 -0.84 20.53 1.36
C ASN A 184 -0.62 19.55 0.20
N GLY A 185 -1.65 18.80 -0.20
CA GLY A 185 -1.67 18.14 -1.49
C GLY A 185 -2.33 16.75 -1.53
N MET A 186 -3.37 16.61 -2.36
CA MET A 186 -3.82 15.32 -2.87
C MET A 186 -3.56 15.27 -4.39
N PRO A 187 -3.09 14.13 -4.94
CA PRO A 187 -2.92 13.98 -6.39
C PRO A 187 -4.24 14.19 -7.13
N VAL A 188 -4.19 14.94 -8.24
CA VAL A 188 -5.29 15.06 -9.22
C VAL A 188 -4.97 14.20 -10.43
N PHE A 189 -5.78 13.18 -10.69
CA PHE A 189 -5.58 12.31 -11.84
C PHE A 189 -5.97 13.00 -13.14
N ARG A 190 -5.04 13.00 -14.12
CA ARG A 190 -5.20 13.68 -15.40
C ARG A 190 -6.37 13.14 -16.25
N ASP A 191 -6.74 11.87 -16.05
CA ASP A 191 -7.75 11.17 -16.86
C ASP A 191 -9.15 11.08 -16.21
N THR A 192 -9.31 11.59 -14.99
CA THR A 192 -10.64 11.77 -14.36
C THR A 192 -10.74 13.21 -13.86
N PHE A 193 -10.82 14.13 -14.81
CA PHE A 193 -11.01 15.56 -14.54
C PHE A 193 -12.46 15.85 -14.14
N ASP A 194 -12.97 15.14 -13.13
CA ASP A 194 -14.19 15.53 -12.42
C ASP A 194 -13.90 15.57 -10.90
N PRO A 195 -13.54 16.76 -10.37
CA PRO A 195 -13.38 16.98 -8.94
C PRO A 195 -14.66 16.65 -8.15
N HIS A 196 -15.85 16.81 -8.74
CA HIS A 196 -17.11 16.46 -8.09
C HIS A 196 -17.26 14.94 -7.95
N TYR A 197 -16.79 14.13 -8.89
CA TYR A 197 -16.87 12.67 -8.80
C TYR A 197 -16.07 12.13 -7.61
N TRP A 198 -14.90 12.69 -7.33
CA TRP A 198 -14.07 12.27 -6.20
C TRP A 198 -14.59 12.78 -4.86
N ILE A 199 -15.11 14.01 -4.81
CA ILE A 199 -15.77 14.55 -3.62
C ILE A 199 -17.04 13.74 -3.32
N THR A 200 -17.89 13.45 -4.31
CA THR A 200 -19.14 12.70 -4.13
C THR A 200 -18.93 11.21 -3.89
N ALA A 201 -17.92 10.57 -4.50
CA ALA A 201 -17.52 9.21 -4.17
C ALA A 201 -16.99 9.12 -2.73
N TRP A 202 -16.33 10.18 -2.24
CA TRP A 202 -15.92 10.32 -0.84
C TRP A 202 -17.09 10.57 0.11
N THR A 203 -18.04 11.45 -0.23
CA THR A 203 -19.24 11.69 0.59
C THR A 203 -20.04 10.39 0.73
N LYS A 204 -20.15 9.59 -0.34
CA LYS A 204 -20.80 8.27 -0.30
C LYS A 204 -20.05 7.24 0.55
N LEU A 205 -18.71 7.22 0.51
CA LEU A 205 -17.91 6.29 1.34
C LEU A 205 -17.85 6.68 2.83
N TYR A 206 -18.00 7.98 3.15
CA TYR A 206 -18.04 8.48 4.52
C TYR A 206 -19.44 8.49 5.13
N CYS A 207 -20.49 8.81 4.37
CA CYS A 207 -21.88 8.67 4.83
C CYS A 207 -22.23 7.20 5.12
N ALA A 208 -21.72 6.23 4.34
CA ALA A 208 -21.91 4.82 4.64
C ALA A 208 -21.23 4.37 5.96
N LYS A 209 -20.19 5.08 6.43
CA LYS A 209 -19.56 4.80 7.73
C LYS A 209 -20.32 5.43 8.89
N ASP A 210 -20.97 6.57 8.69
CA ASP A 210 -21.80 7.19 9.72
C ASP A 210 -23.16 6.52 9.86
N GLU A 211 -23.77 6.01 8.78
CA GLU A 211 -25.01 5.21 8.86
C GLU A 211 -24.81 3.87 9.62
N ILE A 212 -23.67 3.20 9.41
CA ILE A 212 -23.34 1.97 10.16
C ILE A 212 -23.03 2.29 11.64
N ARG A 213 -22.48 3.47 11.94
CA ARG A 213 -22.17 3.88 13.31
C ARG A 213 -23.41 4.35 14.09
N THR A 214 -24.42 4.85 13.39
CA THR A 214 -25.72 5.20 13.98
C THR A 214 -26.58 3.96 14.21
N GLN A 215 -26.53 2.95 13.32
CA GLN A 215 -27.24 1.67 13.53
C GLN A 215 -26.63 0.79 14.65
N MET A 216 -25.34 0.95 14.97
CA MET A 216 -24.70 0.23 16.08
C MET A 216 -24.83 0.94 17.45
N LYS A 217 -25.35 2.18 17.50
CA LYS A 217 -25.60 2.91 18.75
C LYS A 217 -27.02 2.76 19.29
N THR A 218 -27.95 2.22 18.52
CA THR A 218 -29.34 1.97 18.96
C THR A 218 -29.55 0.59 19.59
N HIS A 219 -28.50 -0.21 19.79
CA HIS A 219 -28.57 -1.56 20.40
C HIS A 219 -27.65 -1.75 21.61
N GLN A 220 -27.26 -0.67 22.29
CA GLN A 220 -26.56 -0.76 23.58
C GLN A 220 -27.25 -0.03 24.74
N ASP A 221 -28.47 0.49 24.54
CA ASP A 221 -29.29 1.12 25.58
C ASP A 221 -30.72 0.51 25.63
N GLU A 222 -30.82 -0.82 25.56
CA GLU A 222 -31.96 -1.64 26.05
C GLU A 222 -31.38 -2.89 26.74
#